data_AF-A0A536KG18-F1
#
_entry.id   AF-A0A536KG18-F1
#
_cell.length_a   1.000
_cell.length_b   1.000
_cell.length_c   1.000
_cell.angle_alpha   90.00
_cell.angle_beta   90.00
_cell.angle_gamma   90.00
#
_symmetry.space_group_name_H-M   'P 1'
#
loop_
_entity.id
_entity.type
_entity.pdbx_description
1 polymer ?
#
loop_
_entity_poly.entity_id
_entity_poly.type
_entity_poly.pdbx_seq_one_letter_code
_entity_poly.pdbx_strand_id
1 'polypeptide(L)'
;MHFNLVDLALVVVAAAAAVDGARRGFPTYATELTAFALALGVAFALFEPVSAGMHTFLGVPLGLAGFGVFLILLVLTHGAVQASLHGRLGWLARKLRLQPRVGAVPAVGVAVLVAAVGLSALVVLPGGSYRSLVLGSTLGSTITHESSFLQPPMARLLVPANREAQPLISVPKVPPDAGEDAFYRLQFPDQLDTQIDLPAETRMLQMVNKTRSEGGLKPLSMDPLLQEAAREHSLDMYQRHYFSHLTPDGKSPFDRMRAHGAHFVTAGENIAFAPDVDQAYESLLASPDHRANLLNPDFKCVGIGVYRAVGYEEMFTQDFSDCA
;
A
#
# COMPACT_ATOMS: atom_id res chain seq x y z
N MET A 1 0.25 -13.92 -10.29
CA MET A 1 1.54 -14.22 -9.62
C MET A 1 2.46 -14.93 -10.59
N HIS A 2 3.72 -14.54 -10.65
CA HIS A 2 4.75 -15.22 -11.46
C HIS A 2 6.08 -15.23 -10.69
N PHE A 3 6.93 -16.21 -10.98
CA PHE A 3 8.26 -16.28 -10.37
C PHE A 3 9.12 -15.13 -10.86
N ASN A 4 9.62 -14.30 -9.95
CA ASN A 4 10.39 -13.10 -10.27
C ASN A 4 11.69 -12.98 -9.44
N LEU A 5 12.35 -11.81 -9.50
CA LEU A 5 13.62 -11.58 -8.77
C LEU A 5 13.47 -11.69 -7.25
N VAL A 6 12.31 -11.37 -6.69
CA VAL A 6 12.02 -11.54 -5.26
C VAL A 6 12.02 -13.01 -4.90
N ASP A 7 11.35 -13.85 -5.70
CA ASP A 7 11.36 -15.30 -5.50
C ASP A 7 12.77 -15.89 -5.53
N LEU A 8 13.56 -15.49 -6.54
CA LEU A 8 14.94 -15.95 -6.69
C LEU A 8 15.77 -15.55 -5.46
N ALA A 9 15.66 -14.31 -5.00
CA ALA A 9 16.37 -13.84 -3.81
C ALA A 9 15.99 -14.64 -2.56
N LEU A 10 14.69 -14.89 -2.34
CA LEU A 10 14.20 -15.66 -1.21
C LEU A 10 14.73 -17.10 -1.21
N VAL A 11 14.72 -17.77 -2.37
CA VAL A 11 15.26 -19.13 -2.53
C VAL A 11 16.77 -19.16 -2.27
N VAL A 12 17.53 -18.20 -2.81
CA VAL A 12 18.98 -18.13 -2.61
C VAL A 12 19.32 -17.91 -1.13
N VAL A 13 18.64 -16.99 -0.46
CA VAL A 13 18.85 -16.72 0.97
C VAL A 13 18.47 -17.94 1.82
N ALA A 14 17.33 -18.59 1.55
CA ALA A 14 16.93 -19.79 2.26
C ALA A 14 17.91 -20.97 2.05
N ALA A 15 18.41 -21.16 0.82
CA ALA A 15 19.39 -22.19 0.52
C ALA A 15 20.74 -21.91 1.21
N ALA A 16 21.21 -20.66 1.20
CA ALA A 16 22.42 -20.26 1.91
C ALA A 16 22.30 -20.48 3.42
N ALA A 17 21.16 -20.10 4.01
CA ALA A 17 20.86 -20.34 5.42
C ALA A 17 20.80 -21.84 5.75
N ALA A 18 20.18 -22.66 4.89
CA ALA A 18 20.15 -24.11 5.07
C ALA A 18 21.56 -24.73 5.10
N VAL A 19 22.44 -24.30 4.19
CA VAL A 19 23.83 -24.77 4.12
C VAL A 19 24.62 -24.35 5.35
N ASP A 20 24.52 -23.08 5.76
CA ASP A 20 25.20 -22.60 6.97
C ASP A 20 24.65 -23.28 8.24
N GLY A 21 23.33 -23.46 8.33
CA GLY A 21 22.66 -24.18 9.40
C GLY A 21 23.10 -25.63 9.53
N ALA A 22 23.28 -26.34 8.41
CA ALA A 22 23.81 -27.69 8.39
C ALA A 22 25.28 -27.78 8.87
N ARG A 23 26.05 -26.69 8.72
CA ARG A 23 27.45 -26.60 9.17
C ARG A 23 27.56 -26.21 10.65
N ARG A 24 26.81 -25.21 11.10
CA ARG A 24 26.85 -24.68 12.47
C ARG A 24 26.06 -25.54 13.46
N GLY A 25 25.09 -26.31 12.97
CA GLY A 25 24.31 -27.25 13.76
C GLY A 25 23.05 -26.65 14.39
N PHE A 26 22.22 -27.55 14.91
CA PHE A 26 20.89 -27.22 15.44
C PHE A 26 20.87 -26.19 16.58
N PRO A 27 21.71 -26.29 17.65
CA PRO A 27 21.60 -25.39 18.81
C PRO A 27 21.73 -23.91 18.45
N THR A 28 22.64 -23.58 17.54
CA THR A 28 22.92 -22.20 17.12
C THR A 28 21.71 -21.58 16.47
N TYR A 29 21.16 -22.21 15.43
CA TYR A 29 20.03 -21.65 14.70
C TYR A 29 18.69 -21.82 15.43
N ALA A 30 18.52 -22.85 16.26
CA ALA A 30 17.35 -22.96 17.11
C ALA A 30 17.30 -21.83 18.15
N THR A 31 18.46 -21.48 18.72
CA THR A 31 18.59 -20.34 19.63
C THR A 31 18.33 -19.03 18.89
N GLU A 32 18.89 -18.86 17.69
CA GLU A 32 18.68 -17.67 16.87
C GLU A 32 17.22 -17.45 16.50
N LEU A 33 16.55 -18.49 15.98
CA LEU A 33 15.13 -18.43 15.62
C LEU A 33 14.26 -18.04 16.82
N THR A 34 14.52 -18.66 17.97
CA THR A 34 13.76 -18.39 19.20
C THR A 34 14.04 -16.97 19.71
N ALA A 35 15.30 -16.55 19.73
CA ALA A 35 15.70 -15.22 20.17
C ALA A 35 15.12 -14.12 19.29
N PHE A 36 15.21 -14.28 17.97
CA PHE A 36 14.67 -13.31 17.03
C PHE A 36 13.15 -13.22 17.10
N ALA A 37 12.43 -14.35 17.15
CA ALA A 37 10.97 -14.34 17.25
C ALA A 37 10.46 -13.69 18.55
N LEU A 38 11.07 -14.03 19.70
CA LEU A 38 10.69 -13.44 20.98
C LEU A 38 11.07 -11.95 21.05
N ALA A 39 12.26 -11.60 20.58
CA ALA A 39 12.70 -10.21 20.56
C ALA A 39 11.81 -9.35 19.66
N LEU A 40 11.40 -9.86 18.51
CA LEU A 40 10.47 -9.19 17.61
C LEU A 40 9.10 -8.97 18.28
N GLY A 41 8.57 -10.00 18.95
CA GLY A 41 7.31 -9.89 19.70
C GLY A 41 7.38 -8.86 20.83
N VAL A 42 8.45 -8.85 21.61
CA VAL A 42 8.67 -7.87 22.68
C VAL A 42 8.85 -6.46 22.12
N ALA A 43 9.63 -6.30 21.06
CA ALA A 43 9.85 -5.01 20.42
C ALA A 43 8.53 -4.43 19.91
N PHE A 44 7.69 -5.21 19.22
CA PHE A 44 6.37 -4.75 18.77
C PHE A 44 5.38 -4.47 19.90
N ALA A 45 5.44 -5.22 21.01
CA ALA A 45 4.55 -5.01 22.14
C ALA A 45 4.90 -3.74 22.94
N LEU A 46 6.18 -3.37 23.00
CA LEU A 46 6.67 -2.33 23.92
C LEU A 46 7.17 -1.05 23.25
N PHE A 47 7.39 -1.03 21.93
CA PHE A 47 7.98 0.17 21.30
C PHE A 47 7.09 1.41 21.43
N GLU A 48 5.77 1.28 21.28
CA GLU A 48 4.82 2.41 21.41
C GLU A 48 4.82 3.05 22.80
N PRO A 49 4.53 2.32 23.90
CA PRO A 49 4.47 2.94 25.22
C PRO A 49 5.83 3.51 25.65
N VAL A 50 6.94 2.85 25.27
CA VAL A 50 8.29 3.31 25.62
C VAL A 50 8.71 4.53 24.80
N SER A 51 8.39 4.56 23.51
CA SER A 51 8.70 5.71 22.64
C SER A 51 7.89 6.95 22.99
N ALA A 52 6.63 6.80 23.41
CA ALA A 52 5.83 7.92 23.91
C ALA A 52 6.45 8.58 25.15
N GLY A 53 7.00 7.76 26.06
CA GLY A 53 7.74 8.24 27.23
C GLY A 53 9.03 8.99 26.82
N MET A 54 9.80 8.43 25.88
CA MET A 54 11.01 9.09 25.38
C MET A 54 10.74 10.40 24.64
N HIS A 55 9.67 10.47 23.84
CA HIS A 55 9.25 11.71 23.19
C HIS A 55 8.97 12.80 24.23
N THR A 56 8.22 12.46 25.28
CA THR A 56 7.85 13.39 26.35
C THR A 56 9.06 13.85 27.16
N PHE A 57 10.02 12.96 27.42
CA PHE A 57 11.17 13.26 28.29
C PHE A 57 12.34 13.92 27.56
N LEU A 58 12.64 13.49 26.33
CA LEU A 58 13.83 13.93 25.57
C LEU A 58 13.50 14.88 24.41
N GLY A 59 12.23 15.09 24.08
CA GLY A 59 11.81 15.93 22.95
C GLY A 59 12.19 15.38 21.56
N VAL A 60 12.53 14.09 21.47
CA VAL A 60 12.90 13.44 20.21
C VAL A 60 11.65 13.23 19.34
N PRO A 61 11.69 13.45 18.01
CA PRO A 61 10.56 13.17 17.12
C PRO A 61 10.02 11.75 17.28
N LEU A 62 8.69 11.59 17.31
CA LEU A 62 8.04 10.31 17.65
C LEU A 62 8.45 9.17 16.72
N GLY A 63 8.62 9.42 15.42
CA GLY A 63 9.13 8.41 14.48
C GLY A 63 10.56 7.95 14.79
N LEU A 64 11.46 8.88 15.12
CA LEU A 64 12.85 8.55 15.50
C LEU A 64 12.89 7.83 16.86
N ALA A 65 12.05 8.25 17.81
CA ALA A 65 11.92 7.58 19.10
C ALA A 65 11.36 6.16 18.93
N GLY A 66 10.31 5.98 18.13
CA GLY A 66 9.71 4.68 17.83
C GLY A 66 10.70 3.71 17.20
N PHE A 67 11.39 4.14 16.14
CA PHE A 67 12.40 3.32 15.47
C PHE A 67 13.59 2.98 16.37
N GLY A 68 14.13 3.98 17.08
CA GLY A 68 15.25 3.77 18.00
C GLY A 68 14.91 2.82 19.15
N VAL A 69 13.76 3.02 19.79
CA VAL A 69 13.27 2.15 20.86
C VAL A 69 13.04 0.73 20.37
N PHE A 70 12.41 0.56 19.20
CA PHE A 70 12.20 -0.76 18.61
C PHE A 70 13.53 -1.50 18.42
N LEU A 71 14.54 -0.85 17.85
CA LEU A 71 15.87 -1.46 17.66
C LEU A 71 16.54 -1.82 18.99
N ILE A 72 16.47 -0.94 19.99
CA ILE A 72 17.05 -1.19 21.32
C ILE A 72 16.36 -2.40 21.97
N LEU A 73 15.03 -2.43 21.97
CA LEU A 73 14.25 -3.55 22.52
C LEU A 73 14.58 -4.85 21.80
N LEU A 74 14.69 -4.82 20.47
CA LEU A 74 15.03 -5.97 19.65
C LEU A 74 16.42 -6.52 20.04
N VAL A 75 17.45 -5.67 20.07
CA VAL A 75 18.83 -6.10 20.38
C VAL A 75 18.96 -6.59 21.82
N LEU A 76 18.42 -5.86 22.80
CA LEU A 76 18.53 -6.25 24.21
C LEU A 76 17.79 -7.55 24.51
N THR A 77 16.57 -7.69 23.99
CA THR A 77 15.77 -8.92 24.19
C THR A 77 16.42 -10.10 23.48
N HIS A 78 16.90 -9.91 22.25
CA HIS A 78 17.58 -10.96 21.50
C HIS A 78 18.81 -11.47 22.26
N GLY A 79 19.70 -10.58 22.70
CA GLY A 79 20.89 -10.94 23.47
C GLY A 79 20.56 -11.66 24.78
N ALA A 80 19.53 -11.19 25.51
CA ALA A 80 19.09 -11.82 26.75
C ALA A 80 18.55 -13.25 26.53
N VAL A 81 17.74 -13.45 25.48
CA VAL A 81 17.20 -14.77 25.13
C VAL A 81 18.32 -15.69 24.66
N GLN A 82 19.23 -15.21 23.81
CA GLN A 82 20.39 -16.00 23.36
C GLN A 82 21.22 -16.48 24.53
N ALA A 83 21.61 -15.59 25.46
CA ALA A 83 22.39 -15.94 26.64
C ALA A 83 21.69 -16.98 27.51
N SER A 84 20.36 -16.90 27.63
CA SER A 84 19.55 -17.81 28.45
C SER A 84 19.38 -19.21 27.83
N LEU A 85 19.33 -19.30 26.50
CA LEU A 85 19.01 -20.55 25.79
C LEU A 85 20.23 -21.30 25.27
N HIS A 86 21.35 -20.62 24.98
CA HIS A 86 22.50 -21.20 24.29
C HIS A 86 23.01 -22.49 24.96
N GLY A 87 23.22 -22.46 26.28
CA GLY A 87 23.67 -23.64 27.04
C GLY A 87 22.64 -24.76 27.14
N ARG A 88 21.35 -24.42 27.27
CA ARG A 88 20.24 -25.37 27.44
C ARG A 88 19.96 -26.16 26.15
N LEU A 89 19.90 -25.47 25.02
CA LEU A 89 19.67 -26.09 23.71
C LEU A 89 20.89 -26.90 23.26
N GLY A 90 22.11 -26.46 23.58
CA GLY A 90 23.32 -27.24 23.33
C GLY A 90 23.39 -28.53 24.16
N TRP A 91 22.93 -28.51 25.41
CA TRP A 91 22.78 -29.74 26.21
C TRP A 91 21.70 -30.68 25.63
N LEU A 92 20.53 -30.14 25.29
CA LEU A 92 19.42 -30.94 24.76
C LEU A 92 19.77 -31.62 23.43
N ALA A 93 20.39 -30.89 22.50
CA ALA A 93 20.80 -31.44 21.20
C ALA A 93 21.79 -32.59 21.34
N ARG A 94 22.73 -32.50 22.29
CA ARG A 94 23.66 -33.59 22.61
C ARG A 94 22.92 -34.79 23.21
N LYS A 95 22.00 -34.56 24.14
CA LYS A 95 21.19 -35.62 24.76
C LYS A 95 20.35 -36.38 23.74
N LEU A 96 19.77 -35.66 22.77
CA LEU A 96 18.97 -36.21 21.67
C LEU A 96 19.80 -36.71 20.48
N ARG A 97 21.14 -36.57 20.52
CA ARG A 97 22.07 -36.96 19.44
C ARG A 97 21.68 -36.38 18.07
N LEU A 98 21.24 -35.12 18.04
CA LEU A 98 20.84 -34.46 16.81
C LEU A 98 22.04 -34.31 15.87
N GLN A 99 21.87 -34.69 14.60
CA GLN A 99 22.89 -34.50 13.58
C GLN A 99 23.04 -33.01 13.22
N PRO A 100 24.23 -32.53 12.87
CA PRO A 100 24.44 -31.14 12.47
C PRO A 100 23.52 -30.67 11.34
N ARG A 101 23.20 -31.55 10.38
CA ARG A 101 22.30 -31.27 9.25
C ARG A 101 20.89 -30.85 9.67
N VAL A 102 20.44 -31.26 10.86
CA VAL A 102 19.12 -30.86 11.41
C VAL A 102 19.08 -29.35 11.66
N GLY A 103 20.23 -28.69 11.80
CA GLY A 103 20.32 -27.23 11.91
C GLY A 103 19.89 -26.46 10.66
N ALA A 104 19.75 -27.11 9.51
CA ALA A 104 19.21 -26.48 8.30
C ALA A 104 17.77 -25.99 8.50
N VAL A 105 16.93 -26.75 9.22
CA VAL A 105 15.50 -26.43 9.42
C VAL A 105 15.32 -25.10 10.18
N PRO A 106 15.87 -24.92 11.41
CA PRO A 106 15.72 -23.64 12.09
C PRO A 106 16.44 -22.50 11.34
N ALA A 107 17.49 -22.78 10.56
CA ALA A 107 18.15 -21.75 9.75
C ALA A 107 17.26 -21.21 8.62
N VAL A 108 16.55 -22.10 7.92
CA VAL A 108 15.52 -21.69 6.96
C VAL A 108 14.41 -20.93 7.66
N GLY A 109 14.01 -21.35 8.87
CA GLY A 109 13.04 -20.61 9.69
C GLY A 109 13.48 -19.16 9.96
N VAL A 110 14.75 -18.93 10.30
CA VAL A 110 15.30 -17.57 10.49
C VAL A 110 15.23 -16.80 9.17
N ALA A 111 15.64 -17.39 8.05
CA ALA A 111 15.59 -16.75 6.74
C ALA A 111 14.17 -16.32 6.36
N VAL A 112 13.18 -17.19 6.56
CA VAL A 112 11.75 -16.89 6.30
C VAL A 112 11.25 -15.78 7.23
N LEU A 113 11.61 -15.81 8.51
CA LEU A 113 11.17 -14.78 9.46
C LEU A 113 11.78 -13.41 9.14
N VAL A 114 13.06 -13.35 8.77
CA VAL A 114 13.72 -12.11 8.30
C VAL A 114 13.07 -11.62 7.01
N ALA A 115 12.79 -12.52 6.06
CA ALA A 115 12.08 -12.18 4.84
C ALA A 115 10.67 -11.64 5.13
N ALA A 116 9.92 -12.26 6.03
CA ALA A 116 8.59 -11.80 6.43
C ALA A 116 8.64 -10.36 6.97
N VAL A 117 9.56 -10.06 7.88
CA VAL A 117 9.76 -8.70 8.41
C VAL A 117 10.13 -7.72 7.30
N GLY A 118 11.10 -8.07 6.45
CA GLY A 118 11.58 -7.20 5.38
C GLY A 118 10.52 -6.93 4.29
N LEU A 119 9.79 -7.96 3.87
CA LEU A 119 8.70 -7.84 2.90
C LEU A 119 7.52 -7.06 3.49
N SER A 120 7.15 -7.31 4.75
CA SER A 120 6.13 -6.51 5.44
C SER A 120 6.53 -5.04 5.54
N ALA A 121 7.81 -4.74 5.82
CA ALA A 121 8.34 -3.37 5.79
C ALA A 121 8.21 -2.74 4.40
N LEU A 122 8.64 -3.45 3.35
CA LEU A 122 8.52 -2.98 1.97
C LEU A 122 7.07 -2.69 1.60
N VAL A 123 6.14 -3.60 1.88
CA VAL A 123 4.71 -3.43 1.52
C VAL A 123 4.08 -2.23 2.21
N VAL A 124 4.54 -1.90 3.41
CA VAL A 124 4.05 -0.79 4.23
C VAL A 124 4.64 0.56 3.82
N LEU A 125 5.85 0.59 3.27
CA LEU A 125 6.48 1.85 2.87
C LEU A 125 5.68 2.54 1.75
N PRO A 126 5.68 3.89 1.68
CA PRO A 126 5.01 4.64 0.63
C PRO A 126 5.76 4.55 -0.72
N GLY A 127 5.10 4.01 -1.76
CA GLY A 127 5.65 3.81 -3.10
C GLY A 127 5.16 2.54 -3.80
N GLY A 128 4.72 2.63 -5.06
CA GLY A 128 4.06 1.51 -5.77
C GLY A 128 4.99 0.50 -6.46
N SER A 129 6.21 0.90 -6.81
CA SER A 129 7.07 0.10 -7.71
C SER A 129 7.62 -1.18 -7.07
N TYR A 130 8.01 -1.16 -5.78
CA TYR A 130 8.45 -2.37 -5.08
C TYR A 130 7.28 -3.21 -4.58
N ARG A 131 6.12 -2.60 -4.29
CA ARG A 131 4.93 -3.31 -3.79
C ARG A 131 4.40 -4.26 -4.85
N SER A 132 4.33 -3.81 -6.10
CA SER A 132 3.94 -4.67 -7.24
C SER A 132 4.95 -5.80 -7.49
N LEU A 133 6.25 -5.60 -7.27
CA LEU A 133 7.26 -6.66 -7.36
C LEU A 133 7.06 -7.74 -6.28
N VAL A 134 6.76 -7.34 -5.04
CA VAL A 134 6.52 -8.26 -3.91
C VAL A 134 5.18 -8.99 -4.07
N LEU A 135 4.10 -8.28 -4.37
CA LEU A 135 2.76 -8.87 -4.51
C LEU A 135 2.61 -9.66 -5.82
N GLY A 136 3.39 -9.34 -6.84
CA GLY A 136 3.45 -10.10 -8.09
C GLY A 136 4.23 -11.42 -7.98
N SER A 137 5.10 -11.55 -6.98
CA SER A 137 5.93 -12.73 -6.69
C SER A 137 5.12 -13.90 -6.13
N THR A 138 5.51 -15.14 -6.42
CA THR A 138 4.83 -16.34 -5.88
C THR A 138 5.08 -16.53 -4.37
N LEU A 139 6.35 -16.53 -3.96
CA LEU A 139 6.79 -16.65 -2.58
C LEU A 139 6.63 -15.34 -1.81
N GLY A 140 6.93 -14.20 -2.45
CA GLY A 140 6.81 -12.88 -1.83
C GLY A 140 5.40 -12.59 -1.35
N SER A 141 4.40 -12.83 -2.21
CA SER A 141 2.98 -12.65 -1.86
C SER A 141 2.52 -13.63 -0.77
N THR A 142 2.93 -14.90 -0.87
CA THR A 142 2.58 -15.94 0.12
C THR A 142 3.13 -15.58 1.50
N ILE A 143 4.42 -15.25 1.60
CA ILE A 143 5.06 -14.86 2.86
C ILE A 143 4.36 -13.62 3.43
N THR A 144 4.10 -12.62 2.59
CA THR A 144 3.42 -11.38 3.00
C THR A 144 2.00 -11.61 3.52
N HIS A 145 1.27 -12.56 2.92
CA HIS A 145 -0.08 -12.95 3.35
C HIS A 145 -0.04 -13.59 4.74
N GLU A 146 0.82 -14.61 4.92
CA GLU A 146 0.99 -15.31 6.19
C GLU A 146 1.56 -14.39 7.29
N SER A 147 2.34 -13.38 6.92
CA SER A 147 2.90 -12.38 7.83
C SER A 147 2.09 -11.09 7.90
N SER A 148 0.83 -11.09 7.46
CA SER A 148 -0.04 -9.90 7.47
C SER A 148 -0.19 -9.26 8.85
N PHE A 149 -0.12 -10.05 9.93
CA PHE A 149 -0.12 -9.56 11.31
C PHE A 149 1.05 -8.61 11.65
N LEU A 150 2.15 -8.66 10.88
CA LEU A 150 3.28 -7.74 11.02
C LEU A 150 3.02 -6.38 10.38
N GLN A 151 2.07 -6.27 9.43
CA GLN A 151 1.86 -5.03 8.68
C GLN A 151 1.37 -3.87 9.57
N PRO A 152 0.37 -4.02 10.45
CA PRO A 152 -0.08 -2.90 11.30
C PRO A 152 0.99 -2.33 12.25
N PRO A 153 1.76 -3.15 13.01
CA PRO A 153 2.82 -2.60 13.84
C PRO A 153 4.00 -2.08 13.01
N MET A 154 4.28 -2.66 11.84
CA MET A 154 5.30 -2.13 10.93
C MET A 154 4.93 -0.77 10.34
N ALA A 155 3.65 -0.56 10.01
CA ALA A 155 3.13 0.72 9.56
C ALA A 155 3.31 1.80 10.61
N ARG A 156 2.94 1.50 11.85
CA ARG A 156 3.15 2.43 12.98
C ARG A 156 4.62 2.74 13.26
N LEU A 157 5.52 1.79 12.96
CA LEU A 157 6.95 1.94 13.18
C LEU A 157 7.65 2.75 12.07
N LEU A 158 7.34 2.45 10.79
CA LEU A 158 8.08 2.98 9.64
C LEU A 158 7.42 4.19 8.98
N VAL A 159 6.10 4.29 9.07
CA VAL A 159 5.38 5.46 8.55
C VAL A 159 5.36 6.49 9.68
N PRO A 160 6.04 7.65 9.53
CA PRO A 160 6.14 8.62 10.60
C PRO A 160 4.74 9.05 11.06
N ALA A 161 4.44 8.87 12.34
CA ALA A 161 3.26 9.45 13.00
C ALA A 161 3.22 11.00 12.95
N ASN A 162 4.29 11.63 12.45
CA ASN A 162 4.47 13.08 12.36
C ASN A 162 3.97 13.69 11.04
N ARG A 163 3.34 12.91 10.15
CA ARG A 163 2.18 13.46 9.44
C ARG A 163 1.00 13.11 10.32
N GLU A 164 0.44 14.14 10.94
CA GLU A 164 -0.76 14.08 11.79
C GLU A 164 -1.63 12.89 11.41
N ALA A 165 -1.75 11.92 12.33
CA ALA A 165 -2.68 10.80 12.22
C ALA A 165 -4.12 11.33 12.40
N GLN A 166 -4.52 12.25 11.53
CA GLN A 166 -5.90 12.37 11.16
C GLN A 166 -6.11 11.31 10.05
N PRO A 167 -7.19 10.52 10.10
CA PRO A 167 -7.46 9.57 9.03
C PRO A 167 -7.42 10.31 7.69
N LEU A 168 -6.72 9.74 6.70
CA LEU A 168 -6.60 10.27 5.32
C LEU A 168 -7.97 10.68 4.75
N ILE A 169 -9.03 10.04 5.27
CA ILE A 169 -10.41 10.44 5.12
C ILE A 169 -11.00 10.65 6.53
N SER A 170 -11.07 11.89 7.01
CA SER A 170 -12.04 12.23 8.05
C SER A 170 -13.40 12.30 7.38
N VAL A 171 -14.02 11.15 7.12
CA VAL A 171 -15.41 11.16 6.66
C VAL A 171 -16.23 11.77 7.80
N PRO A 172 -16.83 12.97 7.68
CA PRO A 172 -17.84 13.38 8.64
C PRO A 172 -18.89 12.29 8.64
N LYS A 173 -19.34 11.82 9.81
CA LYS A 173 -20.32 10.75 9.95
C LYS A 173 -21.44 10.91 8.90
N VAL A 174 -21.38 10.12 7.84
CA VAL A 174 -22.22 10.29 6.64
C VAL A 174 -23.64 9.93 7.06
N PRO A 175 -24.62 10.82 6.85
CA PRO A 175 -26.02 10.42 6.88
C PRO A 175 -26.21 9.25 5.89
N PRO A 176 -26.89 8.14 6.25
CA PRO A 176 -27.04 6.96 5.39
C PRO A 176 -27.61 7.22 3.97
N ASP A 177 -28.03 8.45 3.70
CA ASP A 177 -28.78 8.99 2.57
C ASP A 177 -28.01 10.04 1.74
N ALA A 178 -26.72 10.29 2.00
CA ALA A 178 -25.98 11.39 1.34
C ALA A 178 -25.71 11.22 -0.17
N GLY A 179 -25.84 10.02 -0.73
CA GLY A 179 -25.61 9.73 -2.16
C GLY A 179 -24.14 9.85 -2.61
N GLU A 180 -23.88 9.52 -3.88
CA GLU A 180 -22.54 9.59 -4.52
C GLU A 180 -22.06 11.06 -4.74
N ASP A 181 -22.96 12.04 -4.69
CA ASP A 181 -22.65 13.48 -4.81
C ASP A 181 -22.15 14.12 -3.51
N ALA A 182 -21.88 13.32 -2.48
CA ALA A 182 -21.43 13.81 -1.19
C ALA A 182 -20.11 14.58 -1.31
N PHE A 183 -19.99 15.65 -0.52
CA PHE A 183 -18.77 16.44 -0.43
C PHE A 183 -17.96 16.00 0.78
N TYR A 184 -16.80 15.39 0.53
CA TYR A 184 -15.90 14.95 1.58
C TYR A 184 -14.73 15.93 1.72
N ARG A 185 -14.38 16.31 2.96
CA ARG A 185 -13.11 16.98 3.24
C ARG A 185 -12.05 15.93 3.51
N LEU A 186 -10.97 16.03 2.75
CA LEU A 186 -9.77 15.23 2.93
C LEU A 186 -8.80 16.00 3.81
N GLN A 187 -7.79 15.29 4.32
CA GLN A 187 -6.78 15.89 5.18
C GLN A 187 -5.42 15.52 4.62
N PHE A 188 -4.81 16.47 3.91
CA PHE A 188 -3.46 16.35 3.40
C PHE A 188 -2.56 17.47 3.96
N PRO A 189 -1.23 17.29 3.98
CA PRO A 189 -0.29 18.37 4.25
C PRO A 189 -0.46 19.51 3.25
N ASP A 190 -0.22 20.75 3.68
CA ASP A 190 -0.36 21.97 2.86
C ASP A 190 0.53 21.98 1.59
N GLN A 191 1.57 21.14 1.55
CA GLN A 191 2.48 21.00 0.41
C GLN A 191 2.61 19.54 0.02
N LEU A 192 1.75 19.12 -0.91
CA LEU A 192 1.85 17.83 -1.59
C LEU A 192 2.61 18.01 -2.93
N ASP A 193 3.68 17.25 -3.11
CA ASP A 193 4.26 17.05 -4.43
C ASP A 193 3.33 16.15 -5.23
N THR A 194 2.56 16.77 -6.13
CA THR A 194 1.57 16.11 -6.99
C THR A 194 2.10 15.99 -8.40
N GLN A 195 1.90 14.83 -9.02
CA GLN A 195 2.37 14.54 -10.37
C GLN A 195 1.26 13.87 -11.16
N ILE A 196 1.16 14.21 -12.45
CA ILE A 196 0.28 13.52 -13.39
C ILE A 196 0.79 12.08 -13.57
N ASP A 197 -0.10 11.09 -13.52
CA ASP A 197 0.21 9.69 -13.82
C ASP A 197 -0.31 9.28 -15.21
N LEU A 198 0.47 9.60 -16.24
CA LEU A 198 0.15 9.25 -17.64
C LEU A 198 0.00 7.73 -17.87
N PRO A 199 0.84 6.86 -17.27
CA PRO A 199 0.63 5.42 -17.33
C PRO A 199 -0.74 4.98 -16.80
N ALA A 200 -1.19 5.56 -15.67
CA ALA A 200 -2.49 5.26 -15.09
C ALA A 200 -3.65 5.71 -15.99
N GLU A 201 -3.60 6.92 -16.56
CA GLU A 201 -4.61 7.38 -17.53
C GLU A 201 -4.75 6.42 -18.72
N THR A 202 -3.61 5.98 -19.28
CA THR A 202 -3.56 5.06 -20.42
C THR A 202 -4.13 3.69 -20.04
N ARG A 203 -3.72 3.15 -18.89
CA ARG A 203 -4.16 1.84 -18.40
C ARG A 203 -5.65 1.84 -18.08
N MET A 204 -6.16 2.91 -17.47
CA MET A 204 -7.58 3.08 -17.18
C MET A 204 -8.41 3.03 -18.48
N LEU A 205 -8.03 3.81 -19.50
CA LEU A 205 -8.72 3.77 -20.81
C LEU A 205 -8.72 2.38 -21.42
N GLN A 206 -7.59 1.65 -21.36
CA GLN A 206 -7.49 0.29 -21.88
C GLN A 206 -8.44 -0.68 -21.17
N MET A 207 -8.53 -0.62 -19.83
CA MET A 207 -9.42 -1.49 -19.06
C MET A 207 -10.89 -1.19 -19.34
N VAL A 208 -11.27 0.11 -19.34
CA VAL A 208 -12.63 0.53 -19.69
C VAL A 208 -13.01 0.07 -21.09
N ASN A 209 -12.15 0.29 -22.09
CA ASN A 209 -12.43 -0.10 -23.48
C ASN A 209 -12.48 -1.62 -23.67
N LYS A 210 -11.68 -2.38 -22.93
CA LYS A 210 -11.76 -3.84 -22.92
C LYS A 210 -13.15 -4.29 -22.45
N THR A 211 -13.62 -3.79 -21.31
CA THR A 211 -14.92 -4.18 -20.76
C THR A 211 -16.10 -3.67 -21.61
N ARG A 212 -15.99 -2.49 -22.22
CA ARG A 212 -16.96 -2.04 -23.24
C ARG A 212 -17.03 -3.00 -24.43
N SER A 213 -15.87 -3.43 -24.94
CA SER A 213 -15.80 -4.36 -26.08
C SER A 213 -16.37 -5.74 -25.74
N GLU A 214 -16.10 -6.25 -24.53
CA GLU A 214 -16.70 -7.49 -24.01
C GLU A 214 -18.23 -7.39 -23.89
N GLY A 215 -18.76 -6.19 -23.60
CA GLY A 215 -20.18 -5.87 -23.59
C GLY A 215 -20.80 -5.54 -24.95
N GLY A 216 -20.03 -5.63 -26.05
CA GLY A 216 -20.51 -5.28 -27.40
C GLY A 216 -20.65 -3.77 -27.68
N LEU A 217 -20.09 -2.92 -26.82
CA LEU A 217 -20.08 -1.47 -26.98
C LEU A 217 -18.84 -1.01 -27.76
N LYS A 218 -18.95 0.14 -28.41
CA LYS A 218 -17.80 0.78 -29.07
C LYS A 218 -16.81 1.30 -28.02
N PRO A 219 -15.49 1.21 -28.29
CA PRO A 219 -14.49 1.82 -27.42
C PRO A 219 -14.64 3.35 -27.43
N LEU A 220 -14.35 3.97 -26.29
CA LEU A 220 -14.25 5.40 -26.10
C LEU A 220 -12.92 5.91 -26.66
N SER A 221 -12.94 7.11 -27.23
CA SER A 221 -11.74 7.84 -27.64
C SER A 221 -11.35 8.87 -26.59
N MET A 222 -10.05 9.05 -26.35
CA MET A 222 -9.60 10.11 -25.44
C MET A 222 -9.85 11.47 -26.08
N ASP A 223 -10.57 12.37 -25.40
CA ASP A 223 -10.77 13.75 -25.83
C ASP A 223 -9.83 14.70 -25.04
N PRO A 224 -9.00 15.51 -25.72
CA PRO A 224 -8.05 16.38 -25.03
C PRO A 224 -8.69 17.46 -24.15
N LEU A 225 -9.85 17.99 -24.51
CA LEU A 225 -10.53 19.05 -23.75
C LEU A 225 -11.14 18.48 -22.47
N LEU A 226 -11.77 17.31 -22.58
CA LEU A 226 -12.25 16.57 -21.40
C LEU A 226 -11.08 16.13 -20.51
N GLN A 227 -9.97 15.69 -21.11
CA GLN A 227 -8.80 15.26 -20.34
C GLN A 227 -8.21 16.40 -19.50
N GLU A 228 -8.14 17.62 -20.05
CA GLU A 228 -7.66 18.78 -19.30
C GLU A 228 -8.60 19.12 -18.14
N ALA A 229 -9.91 19.11 -18.38
CA ALA A 229 -10.92 19.31 -17.33
C ALA A 229 -10.80 18.26 -16.20
N ALA A 230 -10.64 16.99 -16.57
CA ALA A 230 -10.49 15.89 -15.62
C ALA A 230 -9.19 16.00 -14.81
N ARG A 231 -8.06 16.35 -15.46
CA ARG A 231 -6.77 16.56 -14.79
C ARG A 231 -6.83 17.72 -13.81
N GLU A 232 -7.41 18.85 -14.22
CA GLU A 232 -7.58 20.00 -13.34
C GLU A 232 -8.43 19.65 -12.11
N HIS A 233 -9.52 18.90 -12.28
CA HIS A 233 -10.36 18.49 -11.15
C HIS A 233 -9.64 17.52 -10.20
N SER A 234 -8.91 16.54 -10.74
CA SER A 234 -8.07 15.64 -9.93
C SER A 234 -7.01 16.41 -9.13
N LEU A 235 -6.38 17.41 -9.74
CA LEU A 235 -5.44 18.30 -9.06
C LEU A 235 -6.12 19.17 -8.00
N ASP A 236 -7.28 19.77 -8.32
CA ASP A 236 -8.05 20.63 -7.42
C ASP A 236 -8.45 19.87 -6.14
N MET A 237 -8.92 18.62 -6.29
CA MET A 237 -9.25 17.74 -5.16
C MET A 237 -8.07 17.51 -4.20
N TYR A 238 -6.84 17.37 -4.73
CA TYR A 238 -5.65 17.31 -3.87
C TYR A 238 -5.33 18.67 -3.24
N GLN A 239 -5.27 19.72 -4.04
CA GLN A 239 -4.80 21.04 -3.59
C GLN A 239 -5.75 21.71 -2.59
N ARG A 240 -7.04 21.41 -2.69
CA ARG A 240 -8.09 21.98 -1.83
C ARG A 240 -8.69 20.97 -0.86
N HIS A 241 -8.06 19.80 -0.75
CA HIS A 241 -8.34 18.78 0.27
C HIS A 241 -9.81 18.35 0.29
N TYR A 242 -10.35 17.92 -0.86
CA TYR A 242 -11.72 17.42 -0.94
C TYR A 242 -11.88 16.27 -1.93
N PHE A 243 -12.98 15.52 -1.79
CA PHE A 243 -13.42 14.52 -2.75
C PHE A 243 -14.90 14.74 -3.03
N SER A 244 -15.23 15.16 -4.25
CA SER A 244 -16.61 15.42 -4.70
C SER A 244 -16.66 15.71 -6.20
N HIS A 245 -17.81 15.44 -6.82
CA HIS A 245 -18.13 15.89 -8.17
C HIS A 245 -18.21 17.42 -8.28
N LEU A 246 -18.65 18.09 -7.21
CA LEU A 246 -18.73 19.55 -7.14
C LEU A 246 -17.44 20.14 -6.57
N THR A 247 -16.92 21.18 -7.23
CA THR A 247 -15.85 21.98 -6.62
C THR A 247 -16.37 22.71 -5.38
N PRO A 248 -15.50 23.16 -4.46
CA PRO A 248 -15.93 23.94 -3.29
C PRO A 248 -16.63 25.26 -3.65
N ASP A 249 -16.44 25.74 -4.88
CA ASP A 249 -17.11 26.93 -5.44
C ASP A 249 -18.44 26.59 -6.13
N GLY A 250 -18.87 25.33 -6.08
CA GLY A 250 -20.14 24.85 -6.62
C GLY A 250 -20.15 24.55 -8.12
N LYS A 251 -18.99 24.58 -8.81
CA LYS A 251 -18.91 24.20 -10.23
C LYS A 251 -19.11 22.69 -10.41
N SER A 252 -20.03 22.33 -11.30
CA SER A 252 -20.31 20.95 -11.71
C SER A 252 -19.26 20.42 -12.70
N PRO A 253 -19.20 19.09 -12.93
CA PRO A 253 -18.35 18.52 -13.98
C PRO A 253 -18.64 19.14 -15.34
N PHE A 254 -19.91 19.39 -15.64
CA PHE A 254 -20.35 20.00 -16.89
C PHE A 254 -19.94 21.47 -17.03
N ASP A 255 -19.85 22.22 -15.93
CA ASP A 255 -19.31 23.58 -15.95
C ASP A 255 -17.80 23.55 -16.24
N ARG A 256 -17.07 22.61 -15.63
CA ARG A 256 -15.62 22.43 -15.85
C ARG A 256 -15.33 22.03 -17.29
N MET A 257 -16.01 21.01 -17.81
CA MET A 257 -15.88 20.58 -19.21
C MET A 257 -16.16 21.74 -20.19
N ARG A 258 -17.23 22.51 -19.97
CA ARG A 258 -17.56 23.68 -20.83
C ARG A 258 -16.55 24.81 -20.71
N ALA A 259 -15.95 25.03 -19.53
CA ALA A 259 -14.90 26.04 -19.36
C ALA A 259 -13.65 25.74 -20.20
N HIS A 260 -13.38 24.46 -20.47
CA HIS A 260 -12.35 23.99 -21.41
C HIS A 260 -12.80 23.95 -22.87
N GLY A 261 -14.03 24.39 -23.16
CA GLY A 261 -14.56 24.47 -24.52
C GLY A 261 -15.16 23.16 -25.05
N ALA A 262 -15.38 22.16 -24.20
CA ALA A 262 -16.07 20.94 -24.61
C ALA A 262 -17.55 21.21 -24.91
N HIS A 263 -18.04 20.60 -25.99
CA HIS A 263 -19.45 20.59 -26.38
C HIS A 263 -20.00 19.17 -26.30
N PHE A 264 -21.22 19.02 -25.78
CA PHE A 264 -21.86 17.74 -25.60
C PHE A 264 -23.37 17.90 -25.44
N VAL A 265 -24.13 16.90 -25.87
CA VAL A 265 -25.57 16.78 -25.55
C VAL A 265 -25.75 15.94 -24.28
N THR A 266 -24.91 14.92 -24.10
CA THR A 266 -24.90 14.07 -22.92
C THR A 266 -23.48 13.93 -22.40
N ALA A 267 -23.34 13.96 -21.08
CA ALA A 267 -22.08 13.80 -20.39
C ALA A 267 -22.27 13.16 -19.02
N GLY A 268 -21.19 12.64 -18.45
CA GLY A 268 -21.16 12.08 -17.10
C GLY A 268 -19.77 12.19 -16.51
N GLU A 269 -19.64 12.01 -15.20
CA GLU A 269 -18.36 11.95 -14.52
C GLU A 269 -18.30 10.72 -13.62
N ASN A 270 -17.13 10.08 -13.58
CA ASN A 270 -16.76 9.19 -12.49
C ASN A 270 -15.53 9.76 -11.77
N ILE A 271 -15.51 9.67 -10.45
CA ILE A 271 -14.32 9.99 -9.64
C ILE A 271 -13.93 8.80 -8.77
N ALA A 272 -12.64 8.60 -8.55
CA ALA A 272 -12.16 7.59 -7.62
C ALA A 272 -10.96 8.12 -6.83
N PHE A 273 -10.83 7.65 -5.60
CA PHE A 273 -9.66 7.85 -4.77
C PHE A 273 -9.19 6.48 -4.30
N ALA A 274 -8.11 5.98 -4.90
CA ALA A 274 -7.70 4.58 -4.73
C ALA A 274 -6.18 4.40 -4.80
N PRO A 275 -5.60 3.34 -4.20
CA PRO A 275 -4.15 3.19 -4.12
C PRO A 275 -3.45 3.03 -5.48
N ASP A 276 -4.16 2.53 -6.48
CA ASP A 276 -3.68 2.37 -7.86
C ASP A 276 -4.86 2.29 -8.85
N VAL A 277 -4.52 2.35 -10.14
CA VAL A 277 -5.47 2.31 -11.26
C VAL A 277 -6.31 1.02 -11.33
N ASP A 278 -5.78 -0.12 -10.90
CA ASP A 278 -6.52 -1.39 -10.94
C ASP A 278 -7.63 -1.38 -9.89
N GLN A 279 -7.32 -0.93 -8.67
CA GLN A 279 -8.30 -0.79 -7.60
C GLN A 279 -9.34 0.30 -7.91
N ALA A 280 -8.93 1.43 -8.49
CA ALA A 280 -9.85 2.47 -8.95
C ALA A 280 -10.85 1.91 -9.98
N TYR A 281 -10.34 1.13 -10.93
CA TYR A 281 -11.19 0.52 -11.96
C TYR A 281 -12.17 -0.49 -11.36
N GLU A 282 -11.72 -1.37 -10.48
CA GLU A 282 -12.55 -2.36 -9.81
C GLU A 282 -13.65 -1.70 -8.95
N SER A 283 -13.33 -0.63 -8.21
CA SER A 283 -14.32 0.09 -7.40
C SER A 283 -15.37 0.79 -8.25
N LEU A 284 -14.95 1.45 -9.34
CA LEU A 284 -15.87 2.10 -10.28
C LEU A 284 -16.77 1.09 -10.98
N LEU A 285 -16.25 -0.08 -11.34
CA LEU A 285 -17.05 -1.13 -11.97
C LEU A 285 -18.02 -1.80 -10.98
N ALA A 286 -17.69 -1.85 -9.69
CA ALA A 286 -18.54 -2.44 -8.66
C ALA A 286 -19.72 -1.52 -8.25
N SER A 287 -19.56 -0.19 -8.33
CA SER A 287 -20.65 0.77 -8.06
C SER A 287 -21.63 0.81 -9.24
N PRO A 288 -22.95 0.59 -9.02
CA PRO A 288 -23.95 0.61 -10.08
C PRO A 288 -23.97 1.89 -10.91
N ASP A 289 -23.85 3.05 -10.26
CA ASP A 289 -23.95 4.36 -10.92
C ASP A 289 -22.70 4.65 -11.76
N HIS A 290 -21.51 4.43 -11.20
CA HIS A 290 -20.25 4.57 -11.93
C HIS A 290 -20.15 3.59 -13.11
N ARG A 291 -20.59 2.33 -12.91
CA ARG A 291 -20.68 1.32 -13.97
C ARG A 291 -21.63 1.74 -15.08
N ALA A 292 -22.73 2.43 -14.76
CA ALA A 292 -23.65 2.93 -15.76
C ALA A 292 -22.96 3.92 -16.71
N ASN A 293 -22.09 4.80 -16.20
CA ASN A 293 -21.27 5.69 -17.04
C ASN A 293 -20.28 4.90 -17.91
N LEU A 294 -19.53 3.96 -17.31
CA LEU A 294 -18.54 3.14 -18.05
C LEU A 294 -19.17 2.38 -19.23
N LEU A 295 -20.42 1.95 -19.08
CA LEU A 295 -21.15 1.13 -20.04
C LEU A 295 -22.26 1.88 -20.78
N ASN A 296 -22.29 3.22 -20.70
CA ASN A 296 -23.28 3.99 -21.42
C ASN A 296 -22.98 3.96 -22.94
N PRO A 297 -23.92 3.50 -23.80
CA PRO A 297 -23.74 3.46 -25.24
C PRO A 297 -23.71 4.84 -25.91
N ASP A 298 -24.25 5.88 -25.27
CA ASP A 298 -24.31 7.22 -25.83
C ASP A 298 -22.96 7.95 -25.75
N PHE A 299 -22.10 7.53 -24.81
CA PHE A 299 -20.75 8.07 -24.69
C PHE A 299 -19.81 7.50 -25.76
N LYS A 300 -19.04 8.41 -26.35
CA LYS A 300 -18.05 8.15 -27.40
C LYS A 300 -16.66 8.68 -27.05
N CYS A 301 -16.61 9.72 -26.21
CA CYS A 301 -15.38 10.35 -25.73
C CYS A 301 -15.25 10.18 -24.23
N VAL A 302 -14.00 10.18 -23.77
CA VAL A 302 -13.66 10.29 -22.35
C VAL A 302 -12.42 11.16 -22.19
N GLY A 303 -12.38 11.97 -21.15
CA GLY A 303 -11.18 12.58 -20.60
C GLY A 303 -10.81 11.88 -19.31
N ILE A 304 -9.59 11.36 -19.20
CA ILE A 304 -9.11 10.75 -17.95
C ILE A 304 -7.96 11.59 -17.42
N GLY A 305 -8.14 12.11 -16.21
CA GLY A 305 -7.12 12.79 -15.45
C GLY A 305 -6.74 11.96 -14.23
N VAL A 306 -5.44 11.73 -14.04
CA VAL A 306 -4.92 11.04 -12.85
C VAL A 306 -3.79 11.83 -12.25
N TYR A 307 -3.94 12.16 -10.97
CA TYR A 307 -2.87 12.70 -10.16
C TYR A 307 -2.49 11.72 -9.05
N ARG A 308 -1.20 11.67 -8.74
CA ARG A 308 -0.68 10.97 -7.58
C ARG A 308 0.09 11.94 -6.70
N ALA A 309 0.11 11.68 -5.41
CA ALA A 309 1.00 12.33 -4.46
C ALA A 309 1.83 11.29 -3.71
N VAL A 310 3.10 11.59 -3.43
CA VAL A 310 4.01 10.64 -2.79
C VAL A 310 3.50 10.25 -1.40
N GLY A 311 3.12 8.97 -1.27
CA GLY A 311 2.61 8.39 -0.03
C GLY A 311 1.11 8.54 0.19
N TYR A 312 0.34 8.87 -0.86
CA TYR A 312 -1.12 8.95 -0.84
C TYR A 312 -1.72 8.11 -1.96
N GLU A 313 -3.00 7.75 -1.83
CA GLU A 313 -3.81 7.19 -2.91
C GLU A 313 -3.86 8.15 -4.10
N GLU A 314 -4.10 7.62 -5.30
CA GLU A 314 -4.24 8.35 -6.56
C GLU A 314 -5.67 8.90 -6.72
N MET A 315 -5.77 10.10 -7.28
CA MET A 315 -7.04 10.77 -7.57
C MET A 315 -7.35 10.61 -9.05
N PHE A 316 -8.52 10.08 -9.35
CA PHE A 316 -8.99 9.81 -10.71
C PHE A 316 -10.24 10.62 -11.01
N THR A 317 -10.27 11.20 -12.20
CA THR A 317 -11.47 11.78 -12.80
C THR A 317 -11.64 11.23 -14.21
N GLN A 318 -12.86 10.79 -14.54
CA GLN A 318 -13.25 10.37 -15.88
C GLN A 318 -14.45 11.20 -16.32
N ASP A 319 -14.25 12.12 -17.26
CA ASP A 319 -15.29 12.93 -17.87
C ASP A 319 -15.73 12.30 -19.19
N PHE A 320 -16.99 11.89 -19.30
CA PHE A 320 -17.54 11.24 -20.48
C PHE A 320 -18.39 12.20 -21.31
N SER A 321 -18.40 12.04 -22.62
CA SER A 321 -19.35 12.74 -23.49
C SER A 321 -19.69 11.97 -24.78
N ASP A 322 -20.67 12.47 -25.52
CA ASP A 322 -21.06 11.99 -26.85
C ASP A 322 -20.19 12.50 -28.01
N CYS A 323 -19.15 13.30 -27.72
CA CYS A 323 -18.30 14.02 -28.68
C CYS A 323 -19.09 14.88 -29.70
N ALA A 324 -20.10 15.63 -29.24
CA ALA A 324 -20.97 16.40 -30.14
C ALA A 324 -20.30 17.63 -30.76
#